data_AF-A0A023ELU5-F1
#
_entry.id   AF-A0A023ELU5-F1
#
_cell.length_a   1.000
_cell.length_b   1.000
_cell.length_c   1.000
_cell.angle_alpha   90.00
_cell.angle_beta   90.00
_cell.angle_gamma   90.00
#
_symmetry.space_group_name_H-M   'P 1'
#
loop_
_entity.id
_entity.type
_entity.pdbx_description
1 polymer ?
#
loop_
_entity_poly.entity_id
_entity_poly.type
_entity_poly.pdbx_seq_one_letter_code
_entity_poly.pdbx_strand_id
1 'polypeptide(L)'
;SGGYIILTKAEEKVKNIKEAIEVFENWIEANSNTSTKNAKPKESEEKVETVPGLGFKDKDAAEKTLKILEGRDPDYQKLAIKGLLGSAKRVLPSTKNEDKIKSIKEAMGIFEDFLETFDSEERAKQNMAYLPLDLIKNLPDKPPSALAAEFVECYDKVAKGNYKHLRTKFPEDDDSTSWDIVRNKKLLKLKEKVKESGEKMFDSDGKPTKVHLEMIYWAYSPNVDKLKAYCAKLEKTKAKKRAHSSSSESGSDSDDEVKDKKKSKK
;
A
#
# COMPACT_ATOMS: atom_id res chain seq x y z
N SER A 1 -3.63 -26.04 64.03
CA SER A 1 -4.80 -25.89 63.13
C SER A 1 -4.57 -24.70 62.20
N GLY A 2 -4.21 -24.93 60.93
CA GLY A 2 -3.82 -23.83 60.02
C GLY A 2 -3.92 -24.11 58.51
N GLY A 3 -4.66 -25.16 58.09
CA GLY A 3 -4.74 -25.58 56.68
C GLY A 3 -5.96 -25.09 55.90
N TYR A 4 -6.96 -24.48 56.54
CA TYR A 4 -8.29 -24.26 55.93
C TYR A 4 -8.46 -22.89 55.23
N ILE A 5 -7.57 -21.91 55.47
CA ILE A 5 -7.75 -20.51 55.00
C ILE A 5 -7.20 -20.28 53.58
N ILE A 6 -6.31 -21.15 53.07
CA ILE A 6 -5.67 -20.97 51.75
C ILE A 6 -6.53 -21.55 50.61
N LEU A 7 -7.24 -22.66 50.87
CA LEU A 7 -8.11 -23.30 49.88
C LEU A 7 -9.30 -22.41 49.49
N THR A 8 -9.90 -21.71 50.45
CA THR A 8 -11.06 -20.84 50.22
C THR A 8 -10.74 -19.65 49.30
N LYS A 9 -9.56 -19.05 49.43
CA LYS A 9 -9.12 -17.95 48.55
C LYS A 9 -8.85 -18.38 47.11
N ALA A 10 -8.47 -19.64 46.88
CA ALA A 10 -8.26 -20.17 45.54
C ALA A 10 -9.61 -20.49 44.86
N GLU A 11 -10.55 -21.09 45.60
CA GLU A 11 -11.90 -21.38 45.13
C GLU A 11 -12.69 -20.11 44.81
N GLU A 12 -12.58 -19.09 45.66
CA GLU A 12 -13.23 -17.79 45.46
C GLU A 12 -12.66 -17.03 44.24
N LYS A 13 -11.35 -17.12 44.00
CA LYS A 13 -10.74 -16.58 42.77
C LYS A 13 -11.20 -17.30 41.52
N VAL A 14 -11.30 -18.63 41.55
CA VAL A 14 -11.81 -19.43 40.43
C VAL A 14 -13.27 -19.12 40.16
N LYS A 15 -14.07 -18.89 41.22
CA LYS A 15 -15.47 -18.48 41.10
C LYS A 15 -15.60 -17.10 40.45
N ASN A 16 -14.83 -16.12 40.90
CA ASN A 16 -14.83 -14.76 40.33
C ASN A 16 -14.38 -14.74 38.86
N ILE A 17 -13.43 -15.60 38.47
CA ILE A 17 -13.00 -15.73 37.07
C ILE A 17 -14.12 -16.34 36.23
N LYS A 18 -14.81 -17.37 36.72
CA LYS A 18 -15.95 -17.98 36.01
C LYS A 18 -17.10 -17.00 35.84
N GLU A 19 -17.45 -16.26 36.88
CA GLU A 19 -18.49 -15.22 36.82
C GLU A 19 -18.11 -14.11 35.83
N ALA A 20 -16.82 -13.71 35.78
CA ALA A 20 -16.35 -12.72 34.80
C ALA A 20 -16.36 -13.24 33.35
N ILE A 21 -16.07 -14.52 33.13
CA ILE A 21 -16.16 -15.17 31.82
C ILE A 21 -17.62 -15.23 31.37
N GLU A 22 -18.55 -15.61 32.25
CA GLU A 22 -19.98 -15.70 31.94
C GLU A 22 -20.58 -14.33 31.60
N VAL A 23 -20.20 -13.27 32.32
CA VAL A 23 -20.58 -11.88 31.99
C VAL A 23 -20.03 -11.47 30.62
N PHE A 24 -18.80 -11.89 30.28
CA PHE A 24 -18.19 -11.58 29.00
C PHE A 24 -18.83 -12.36 27.84
N GLU A 25 -19.17 -13.64 28.03
CA GLU A 25 -19.88 -14.46 27.06
C GLU A 25 -21.28 -13.92 26.79
N ASN A 26 -22.03 -13.56 27.84
CA ASN A 26 -23.35 -12.93 27.70
C ASN A 26 -23.28 -11.56 27.00
N TRP A 27 -22.21 -10.79 27.24
CA TRP A 27 -21.96 -9.52 26.53
C TRP A 27 -21.63 -9.75 25.06
N ILE A 28 -20.85 -10.79 24.74
CA ILE A 28 -20.60 -11.19 23.35
C ILE A 28 -21.91 -11.62 22.69
N GLU A 29 -22.73 -12.46 23.29
CA GLU A 29 -23.99 -12.92 22.69
C GLU A 29 -24.98 -11.77 22.46
N ALA A 30 -25.07 -10.82 23.41
CA ALA A 30 -25.93 -9.65 23.29
C ALA A 30 -25.47 -8.67 22.21
N ASN A 31 -24.17 -8.62 21.90
CA ASN A 31 -23.59 -7.72 20.89
C ASN A 31 -23.13 -8.42 19.59
N SER A 32 -23.19 -9.76 19.51
CA SER A 32 -22.73 -10.51 18.34
C SER A 32 -23.85 -10.64 17.30
N ASN A 33 -24.18 -9.53 16.67
CA ASN A 33 -24.79 -9.55 15.34
C ASN A 33 -23.68 -9.53 14.26
N THR A 34 -22.68 -10.43 14.37
CA THR A 34 -21.81 -10.92 13.29
C THR A 34 -20.91 -12.05 13.80
N SER A 35 -20.97 -13.19 13.13
CA SER A 35 -20.24 -14.43 13.37
C SER A 35 -18.74 -14.25 13.66
N THR A 36 -18.29 -14.71 14.83
CA THR A 36 -16.88 -15.04 15.10
C THR A 36 -16.78 -16.40 15.80
N LYS A 37 -16.83 -17.47 14.99
CA LYS A 37 -16.20 -18.77 15.30
C LYS A 37 -15.42 -19.19 14.07
N ASN A 38 -14.09 -19.27 14.19
CA ASN A 38 -13.15 -19.86 13.23
C ASN A 38 -13.43 -19.61 11.73
N ALA A 39 -13.42 -18.35 11.30
CA ALA A 39 -13.20 -18.07 9.90
C ALA A 39 -11.71 -18.29 9.59
N LYS A 40 -11.43 -19.35 8.81
CA LYS A 40 -10.26 -19.45 7.93
C LYS A 40 -9.94 -18.03 7.40
N PRO A 41 -8.67 -17.55 7.42
CA PRO A 41 -8.35 -16.25 6.83
C PRO A 41 -8.99 -16.22 5.45
N LYS A 42 -9.74 -15.15 5.13
CA LYS A 42 -10.29 -14.95 3.78
C LYS A 42 -9.16 -15.23 2.80
N GLU A 43 -9.35 -16.30 2.05
CA GLU A 43 -8.46 -16.85 1.05
C GLU A 43 -8.54 -15.91 -0.18
N SER A 44 -8.07 -14.67 -0.02
CA SER A 44 -8.08 -13.65 -1.09
C SER A 44 -6.93 -12.64 -1.00
N GLU A 45 -6.16 -12.59 0.08
CA GLU A 45 -4.88 -11.87 0.06
C GLU A 45 -3.80 -12.82 -0.46
N GLU A 46 -3.48 -12.67 -1.73
CA GLU A 46 -2.35 -13.33 -2.38
C GLU A 46 -1.09 -13.12 -1.51
N LYS A 47 -0.41 -14.22 -1.18
CA LYS A 47 0.73 -14.20 -0.25
C LYS A 47 1.79 -13.22 -0.77
N VAL A 48 2.01 -12.15 -0.02
CA VAL A 48 3.08 -11.19 -0.33
C VAL A 48 4.42 -11.87 -0.14
N GLU A 49 5.23 -11.88 -1.20
CA GLU A 49 6.59 -12.38 -1.16
C GLU A 49 7.47 -11.49 -0.29
N THR A 50 8.29 -12.10 0.56
CA THR A 50 9.21 -11.38 1.44
C THR A 50 10.47 -10.99 0.68
N VAL A 51 11.00 -9.79 0.95
CA VAL A 51 12.30 -9.38 0.39
C VAL A 51 13.38 -10.39 0.80
N PRO A 52 14.11 -10.99 -0.15
CA PRO A 52 15.10 -12.00 0.14
C PRO A 52 16.37 -11.39 0.77
N GLY A 53 17.16 -12.22 1.44
CA GLY A 53 18.51 -11.85 1.90
C GLY A 53 18.60 -11.04 3.20
N LEU A 54 17.47 -10.78 3.87
CA LEU A 54 17.45 -10.17 5.20
C LEU A 54 17.92 -11.16 6.28
N GLY A 55 18.71 -10.71 7.26
CA GLY A 55 19.29 -11.56 8.29
C GLY A 55 19.85 -10.81 9.50
N PHE A 56 20.02 -11.53 10.61
CA PHE A 56 20.45 -10.97 11.90
C PHE A 56 21.49 -11.86 12.63
N LYS A 57 22.08 -12.83 11.93
CA LYS A 57 22.92 -13.87 12.55
C LYS A 57 24.28 -13.34 13.06
N ASP A 58 24.79 -12.30 12.43
CA ASP A 58 26.10 -11.70 12.67
C ASP A 58 26.12 -10.25 12.14
N LYS A 59 27.18 -9.51 12.46
CA LYS A 59 27.40 -8.13 12.03
C LYS A 59 27.29 -7.98 10.51
N ASP A 60 27.96 -8.83 9.74
CA ASP A 60 27.95 -8.77 8.27
C ASP A 60 26.54 -8.96 7.69
N ALA A 61 25.74 -9.86 8.26
CA ALA A 61 24.35 -10.05 7.87
C ALA A 61 23.47 -8.84 8.22
N ALA A 62 23.71 -8.17 9.34
CA ALA A 62 23.01 -6.95 9.71
C ALA A 62 23.34 -5.81 8.73
N GLU A 63 24.62 -5.60 8.43
CA GLU A 63 25.05 -4.58 7.47
C GLU A 63 24.51 -4.86 6.06
N LYS A 64 24.53 -6.13 5.62
CA LYS A 64 23.93 -6.54 4.35
C LYS A 64 22.42 -6.29 4.33
N THR A 65 21.73 -6.53 5.44
CA THR A 65 20.30 -6.24 5.59
C THR A 65 20.03 -4.75 5.43
N LEU A 66 20.81 -3.88 6.07
CA LEU A 66 20.66 -2.43 5.92
C LEU A 66 20.88 -1.99 4.47
N LYS A 67 21.87 -2.56 3.78
CA LYS A 67 22.08 -2.32 2.34
C LYS A 67 20.89 -2.75 1.47
N ILE A 68 20.28 -3.90 1.75
CA ILE A 68 19.09 -4.39 1.03
C ILE A 68 17.87 -3.48 1.26
N LEU A 69 17.79 -2.85 2.43
CA LEU A 69 16.68 -1.97 2.80
C LEU A 69 16.87 -0.52 2.30
N GLU A 70 18.08 -0.16 1.87
CA GLU A 70 18.39 1.17 1.36
C GLU A 70 17.48 1.55 0.17
N GLY A 71 16.93 2.76 0.20
CA GLY A 71 16.03 3.27 -0.84
C GLY A 71 14.59 2.72 -0.81
N ARG A 72 14.28 1.72 0.02
CA ARG A 72 12.90 1.22 0.22
C ARG A 72 12.08 2.20 1.05
N ASP A 73 10.76 1.97 1.12
CA ASP A 73 9.85 2.80 1.92
C ASP A 73 10.30 2.86 3.40
N PRO A 74 10.42 4.06 4.02
CA PRO A 74 10.82 4.19 5.42
C PRO A 74 10.00 3.31 6.38
N ASP A 75 8.68 3.24 6.17
CA ASP A 75 7.81 2.40 6.99
C ASP A 75 8.15 0.90 6.86
N TYR A 76 8.52 0.45 5.65
CA TYR A 76 8.95 -0.92 5.44
C TYR A 76 10.33 -1.20 6.05
N GLN A 77 11.28 -0.26 5.92
CA GLN A 77 12.59 -0.38 6.57
C GLN A 77 12.43 -0.58 8.08
N LYS A 78 11.66 0.31 8.73
CA LYS A 78 11.37 0.23 10.17
C LYS A 78 10.67 -1.07 10.55
N LEU A 79 9.68 -1.50 9.76
CA LEU A 79 8.96 -2.76 9.97
C LEU A 79 9.90 -3.98 9.88
N ALA A 80 10.73 -4.05 8.84
CA ALA A 80 11.65 -5.15 8.61
C ALA A 80 12.67 -5.26 9.75
N ILE A 81 13.29 -4.14 10.14
CA ILE A 81 14.27 -4.11 11.24
C ILE A 81 13.63 -4.50 12.58
N LYS A 82 12.45 -3.98 12.91
CA LYS A 82 11.72 -4.39 14.13
C LYS A 82 11.38 -5.88 14.11
N GLY A 83 11.00 -6.44 12.96
CA GLY A 83 10.73 -7.87 12.80
C GLY A 83 11.96 -8.74 13.02
N LEU A 84 13.13 -8.30 12.52
CA LEU A 84 14.41 -8.99 12.72
C LEU A 84 14.87 -8.92 14.17
N LEU A 85 14.77 -7.75 14.82
CA LEU A 85 15.03 -7.61 16.26
C LEU A 85 14.15 -8.51 17.12
N GLY A 86 12.84 -8.58 16.80
CA GLY A 86 11.93 -9.51 17.47
C GLY A 86 12.32 -10.97 17.27
N SER A 87 12.79 -11.32 16.07
CA SER A 87 13.29 -12.67 15.75
C SER A 87 14.57 -13.00 16.51
N ALA A 88 15.54 -12.07 16.56
CA ALA A 88 16.77 -12.20 17.32
C ALA A 88 16.50 -12.42 18.81
N LYS A 89 15.61 -11.61 19.40
CA LYS A 89 15.19 -11.74 20.81
C LYS A 89 14.57 -13.10 21.13
N ARG A 90 13.85 -13.72 20.19
CA ARG A 90 13.30 -15.08 20.37
C ARG A 90 14.35 -16.19 20.23
N VAL A 91 15.37 -15.98 19.41
CA VAL A 91 16.42 -16.99 19.16
C VAL A 91 17.48 -17.01 20.27
N LEU A 92 17.78 -15.86 20.88
CA LEU A 92 18.81 -15.74 21.90
C LEU A 92 18.67 -16.73 23.07
N PRO A 93 17.50 -16.91 23.72
CA PRO A 93 17.37 -17.83 24.87
C PRO A 93 17.65 -19.29 24.53
N SER A 94 17.42 -19.70 23.28
CA SER A 94 17.63 -21.07 22.80
C SER A 94 19.05 -21.30 22.26
N THR A 95 19.87 -20.26 22.16
CA THR A 95 21.24 -20.34 21.63
C THR A 95 22.22 -20.63 22.76
N LYS A 96 22.96 -21.74 22.67
CA LYS A 96 23.93 -22.16 23.70
C LYS A 96 25.37 -21.77 23.40
N ASN A 97 25.67 -21.45 22.14
CA ASN A 97 27.02 -21.11 21.72
C ASN A 97 27.28 -19.62 21.99
N GLU A 98 28.23 -19.33 22.89
CA GLU A 98 28.56 -17.98 23.33
C GLU A 98 29.01 -17.06 22.18
N ASP A 99 29.77 -17.58 21.21
CA ASP A 99 30.21 -16.78 20.07
C ASP A 99 29.02 -16.37 19.19
N LYS A 100 28.07 -17.28 18.95
CA LYS A 100 26.82 -16.97 18.25
C LYS A 100 25.96 -15.96 19.01
N ILE A 101 25.90 -16.06 20.35
CA ILE A 101 25.20 -15.08 21.17
C ILE A 101 25.83 -13.70 21.00
N LYS A 102 27.16 -13.60 21.02
CA LYS A 102 27.87 -12.33 20.78
C LYS A 102 27.58 -11.78 19.39
N SER A 103 27.70 -12.61 18.34
CA SER A 103 27.42 -12.18 16.96
C SER A 103 25.98 -11.70 16.76
N ILE A 104 24.99 -12.36 17.36
CA ILE A 104 23.59 -11.93 17.30
C ILE A 104 23.41 -10.60 18.05
N LYS A 105 24.04 -10.43 19.22
CA LYS A 105 23.97 -9.16 19.97
C LYS A 105 24.60 -8.00 19.22
N GLU A 106 25.73 -8.23 18.54
CA GLU A 106 26.35 -7.22 17.66
C GLU A 106 25.42 -6.82 16.52
N ALA A 107 24.80 -7.81 15.86
CA ALA A 107 23.79 -7.56 14.82
C ALA A 107 22.59 -6.75 15.34
N MET A 108 22.13 -7.06 16.56
CA MET A 108 21.04 -6.32 17.20
C MET A 108 21.44 -4.86 17.50
N GLY A 109 22.67 -4.62 17.96
CA GLY A 109 23.17 -3.26 18.20
C GLY A 109 23.09 -2.39 16.94
N ILE A 110 23.54 -2.91 15.79
CA ILE A 110 23.46 -2.21 14.49
C ILE A 110 22.02 -1.84 14.13
N PHE A 111 21.07 -2.72 14.42
CA PHE A 111 19.65 -2.47 14.16
C PHE A 111 19.03 -1.48 15.14
N GLU A 112 19.44 -1.49 16.41
CA GLU A 112 19.00 -0.53 17.42
C GLU A 112 19.54 0.88 17.08
N ASP A 113 20.82 1.00 16.72
CA ASP A 113 21.44 2.25 16.24
C ASP A 113 20.74 2.79 14.97
N PHE A 114 20.41 1.89 14.04
CA PHE A 114 19.63 2.26 12.85
C PHE A 114 18.26 2.82 13.22
N LEU A 115 17.53 2.18 14.16
CA LEU A 115 16.21 2.64 14.58
C LEU A 115 16.26 3.96 15.35
N GLU A 116 17.29 4.17 16.17
CA GLU A 116 17.52 5.44 16.85
C GLU A 116 17.77 6.56 15.84
N THR A 117 18.66 6.34 14.87
CA THR A 117 18.93 7.28 13.76
C THR A 117 17.67 7.53 12.93
N PHE A 118 16.89 6.48 12.65
CA PHE A 118 15.66 6.59 11.90
C PHE A 118 14.64 7.51 12.59
N ASP A 119 14.51 7.40 13.91
CA ASP A 119 13.57 8.19 14.70
C ASP A 119 14.07 9.62 14.92
N SER A 120 15.37 9.83 15.15
CA SER A 120 15.96 11.16 15.32
C SER A 120 15.89 12.01 14.03
N GLU A 121 16.04 11.40 12.86
CA GLU A 121 15.88 12.05 11.56
C GLU A 121 14.43 12.13 11.08
N GLU A 122 13.47 11.69 11.90
CA GLU A 122 12.04 11.64 11.59
C GLU A 122 11.74 10.94 10.24
N ARG A 123 12.51 9.89 9.88
CA ARG A 123 12.44 9.24 8.56
C ARG A 123 11.04 8.73 8.21
N ALA A 124 10.21 8.41 9.20
CA ALA A 124 8.81 8.06 9.01
C ALA A 124 8.02 9.14 8.24
N LYS A 125 8.29 10.43 8.51
CA LYS A 125 7.62 11.55 7.82
C LYS A 125 8.02 11.68 6.36
N GLN A 126 9.13 11.04 5.97
CA GLN A 126 9.63 11.03 4.59
C GLN A 126 8.93 9.96 3.74
N ASN A 127 8.10 9.09 4.34
CA ASN A 127 7.41 8.03 3.62
C ASN A 127 6.49 8.59 2.52
N MET A 128 6.60 8.03 1.32
CA MET A 128 5.83 8.44 0.15
C MET A 128 4.71 7.43 -0.08
N ALA A 129 3.63 7.55 0.70
CA ALA A 129 2.52 6.61 0.67
C ALA A 129 1.97 6.39 -0.75
N TYR A 130 1.65 5.13 -1.07
CA TYR A 130 1.11 4.76 -2.37
C TYR A 130 -0.31 5.28 -2.55
N LEU A 131 -0.58 5.81 -3.74
CA LEU A 131 -1.94 6.11 -4.17
C LEU A 131 -2.70 4.83 -4.51
N PRO A 132 -4.00 4.75 -4.17
CA PRO A 132 -4.89 3.74 -4.73
C PRO A 132 -4.87 3.77 -6.26
N LEU A 133 -4.84 2.60 -6.88
CA LEU A 133 -4.73 2.45 -8.33
C LEU A 133 -5.81 3.20 -9.11
N ASP A 134 -7.04 3.26 -8.57
CA ASP A 134 -8.16 3.97 -9.18
C ASP A 134 -7.88 5.46 -9.37
N LEU A 135 -7.13 6.09 -8.46
CA LEU A 135 -6.77 7.51 -8.60
C LEU A 135 -5.79 7.75 -9.75
N ILE A 136 -4.97 6.74 -10.08
CA ILE A 136 -4.01 6.81 -11.17
C ILE A 136 -4.75 6.54 -12.49
N LYS A 137 -5.56 5.49 -12.55
CA LYS A 137 -6.30 5.06 -13.75
C LYS A 137 -7.38 6.04 -14.21
N ASN A 138 -7.98 6.78 -13.30
CA ASN A 138 -9.04 7.73 -13.63
C ASN A 138 -8.52 9.04 -14.26
N LEU A 139 -7.20 9.22 -14.33
CA LEU A 139 -6.59 10.36 -15.01
C LEU A 139 -6.75 10.26 -16.54
N PRO A 140 -6.97 11.39 -17.23
CA PRO A 140 -7.13 11.40 -18.69
C PRO A 140 -5.78 11.38 -19.44
N ASP A 141 -4.72 11.82 -18.77
CA ASP A 141 -3.37 11.90 -19.34
C ASP A 141 -2.77 10.49 -19.49
N LYS A 142 -1.63 10.38 -20.19
CA LYS A 142 -0.85 9.14 -20.26
C LYS A 142 0.36 9.24 -19.33
N PRO A 143 0.95 8.09 -18.92
CA PRO A 143 2.22 8.09 -18.21
C PRO A 143 3.30 8.87 -18.98
N PRO A 144 4.16 9.62 -18.29
CA PRO A 144 5.11 10.55 -18.90
C PRO A 144 6.30 9.88 -19.60
N SER A 145 6.53 8.59 -19.34
CA SER A 145 7.61 7.79 -19.94
C SER A 145 7.23 6.32 -20.00
N ALA A 146 7.92 5.55 -20.85
CA ALA A 146 7.75 4.10 -20.94
C ALA A 146 7.95 3.42 -19.57
N LEU A 147 8.99 3.79 -18.82
CA LEU A 147 9.25 3.25 -17.49
C LEU A 147 8.13 3.56 -16.47
N ALA A 148 7.50 4.74 -16.56
CA ALA A 148 6.35 5.05 -15.71
C ALA A 148 5.11 4.24 -16.14
N ALA A 149 4.92 4.02 -17.44
CA ALA A 149 3.85 3.17 -17.95
C ALA A 149 4.01 1.72 -17.48
N GLU A 150 5.23 1.19 -17.57
CA GLU A 150 5.62 -0.15 -17.12
C GLU A 150 5.41 -0.32 -15.60
N PHE A 151 5.82 0.67 -14.79
CA PHE A 151 5.53 0.68 -13.36
C PHE A 151 4.02 0.60 -13.07
N VAL A 152 3.22 1.42 -13.75
CA VAL A 152 1.75 1.42 -13.57
C VAL A 152 1.14 0.09 -14.01
N GLU A 153 1.63 -0.49 -15.10
CA GLU A 153 1.19 -1.79 -15.59
C GLU A 153 1.54 -2.91 -14.60
N CYS A 154 2.75 -2.91 -14.03
CA CYS A 154 3.15 -3.84 -12.98
C CYS A 154 2.27 -3.66 -11.74
N TYR A 155 2.05 -2.41 -11.32
CA TYR A 155 1.23 -2.10 -10.14
C TYR A 155 -0.23 -2.55 -10.31
N ASP A 156 -0.76 -2.44 -11.54
CA ASP A 156 -2.08 -2.89 -11.92
C ASP A 156 -2.19 -4.42 -12.06
N LYS A 157 -1.49 -4.99 -13.03
CA LYS A 157 -1.73 -6.37 -13.48
C LYS A 157 -1.05 -7.40 -12.60
N VAL A 158 0.16 -7.09 -12.13
CA VAL A 158 1.00 -8.04 -11.36
C VAL A 158 0.75 -7.88 -9.87
N ALA A 159 0.80 -6.64 -9.37
CA ALA A 159 0.62 -6.35 -7.95
C ALA A 159 -0.86 -6.18 -7.54
N LYS A 160 -1.79 -6.09 -8.50
CA LYS A 160 -3.25 -5.99 -8.27
C LYS A 160 -3.61 -4.87 -7.28
N GLY A 161 -2.91 -3.74 -7.37
CA GLY A 161 -3.07 -2.60 -6.46
C GLY A 161 -2.45 -2.77 -5.07
N ASN A 162 -1.91 -3.94 -4.71
CA ASN A 162 -1.20 -4.19 -3.47
C ASN A 162 0.31 -3.90 -3.64
N TYR A 163 0.71 -2.69 -3.27
CA TYR A 163 2.07 -2.18 -3.45
C TYR A 163 3.15 -3.04 -2.77
N LYS A 164 2.80 -3.87 -1.79
CA LYS A 164 3.77 -4.72 -1.10
C LYS A 164 4.43 -5.72 -2.06
N HIS A 165 3.73 -6.16 -3.12
CA HIS A 165 4.31 -7.04 -4.15
C HIS A 165 5.39 -6.34 -4.97
N LEU A 166 5.39 -5.00 -5.06
CA LEU A 166 6.41 -4.25 -5.81
C LEU A 166 7.82 -4.36 -5.19
N ARG A 167 7.94 -4.91 -3.98
CA ARG A 167 9.21 -5.12 -3.29
C ARG A 167 10.04 -6.26 -3.87
N THR A 168 9.42 -7.15 -4.64
CA THR A 168 10.06 -8.31 -5.31
C THR A 168 9.76 -8.37 -6.81
N LYS A 169 9.23 -7.27 -7.37
CA LYS A 169 9.04 -7.11 -8.82
C LYS A 169 10.01 -6.05 -9.33
N PHE A 170 10.42 -6.22 -10.57
CA PHE A 170 11.53 -5.52 -11.19
C PHE A 170 11.10 -4.94 -12.53
N PRO A 171 11.72 -3.85 -13.00
CA PRO A 171 11.65 -3.45 -14.40
C PRO A 171 12.11 -4.57 -15.34
N GLU A 172 11.59 -4.58 -16.56
CA GLU A 172 11.97 -5.51 -17.63
C GLU A 172 13.46 -5.39 -17.97
N ASP A 173 13.99 -4.16 -17.97
CA ASP A 173 15.37 -3.84 -18.32
C ASP A 173 16.34 -3.85 -17.11
N ASP A 174 15.86 -4.08 -15.88
CA ASP A 174 16.69 -4.09 -14.66
C ASP A 174 16.15 -5.09 -13.63
N ASP A 175 16.80 -6.25 -13.51
CA ASP A 175 16.44 -7.31 -12.55
C ASP A 175 17.08 -7.13 -11.15
N SER A 176 17.84 -6.05 -10.95
CA SER A 176 18.60 -5.81 -9.71
C SER A 176 17.88 -4.87 -8.75
N THR A 177 17.08 -3.93 -9.27
CA THR A 177 16.41 -2.90 -8.46
C THR A 177 14.90 -3.08 -8.51
N SER A 178 14.29 -3.42 -7.38
CA SER A 178 12.84 -3.61 -7.30
C SER A 178 12.06 -2.30 -7.48
N TRP A 179 10.80 -2.41 -7.90
CA TRP A 179 9.93 -1.28 -8.24
C TRP A 179 9.72 -0.28 -7.11
N ASP A 180 9.67 -0.74 -5.85
CA ASP A 180 9.60 0.16 -4.69
C ASP A 180 10.81 1.10 -4.60
N ILE A 181 12.02 0.59 -4.87
CA ILE A 181 13.26 1.38 -4.88
C ILE A 181 13.30 2.31 -6.10
N VAL A 182 12.97 1.78 -7.29
CA VAL A 182 12.94 2.59 -8.54
C VAL A 182 11.98 3.78 -8.37
N ARG A 183 10.77 3.52 -7.88
CA ARG A 183 9.76 4.53 -7.59
C ARG A 183 10.30 5.58 -6.62
N ASN A 184 10.87 5.17 -5.50
CA ASN A 184 11.33 6.11 -4.49
C ASN A 184 12.49 6.99 -5.00
N LYS A 185 13.44 6.42 -5.75
CA LYS A 185 14.49 7.19 -6.43
C LYS A 185 13.91 8.24 -7.39
N LYS A 186 12.86 7.90 -8.15
CA LYS A 186 12.20 8.84 -9.07
C LYS A 186 11.46 9.94 -8.32
N LEU A 187 10.72 9.59 -7.28
CA LEU A 187 9.96 10.56 -6.48
C LEU A 187 10.87 11.52 -5.71
N LEU A 188 12.03 11.09 -5.22
CA LEU A 188 13.00 11.98 -4.58
C LEU A 188 13.47 13.08 -5.55
N LYS A 189 13.86 12.71 -6.77
CA LYS A 189 14.24 13.67 -7.82
C LYS A 189 13.10 14.65 -8.16
N LEU A 190 11.86 14.15 -8.22
CA LEU A 190 10.69 15.01 -8.47
C LEU A 190 10.42 15.97 -7.31
N LYS A 191 10.57 15.52 -6.06
CA LYS A 191 10.42 16.38 -4.87
C LYS A 191 11.49 17.47 -4.82
N GLU A 192 12.73 17.16 -5.19
CA GLU A 192 13.81 18.14 -5.31
C GLU A 192 13.48 19.18 -6.39
N LYS A 193 13.07 18.73 -7.59
CA LYS A 193 12.66 19.61 -8.69
C LYS A 193 11.53 20.58 -8.28
N VAL A 194 10.53 20.10 -7.55
CA VAL A 194 9.44 20.94 -7.01
C VAL A 194 9.97 21.94 -5.98
N LYS A 195 10.86 21.50 -5.09
CA LYS A 195 11.45 22.36 -4.07
C LYS A 195 12.25 23.50 -4.71
N GLU A 196 12.99 23.22 -5.78
CA GLU A 196 13.78 24.19 -6.54
C GLU A 196 12.89 25.13 -7.37
N SER A 197 11.87 24.61 -8.04
CA SER A 197 11.00 25.41 -8.90
C SER A 197 9.98 26.25 -8.13
N GLY A 198 9.64 25.84 -6.90
CA GLY A 198 8.54 26.42 -6.12
C GLY A 198 7.16 26.18 -6.77
N GLU A 199 7.06 25.26 -7.73
CA GLU A 199 5.83 25.01 -8.47
C GLU A 199 4.76 24.38 -7.57
N LYS A 200 3.53 24.86 -7.70
CA LYS A 200 2.38 24.29 -6.99
C LYS A 200 2.02 22.92 -7.59
N MET A 201 1.48 22.03 -6.77
CA MET A 201 1.01 20.71 -7.23
C MET A 201 -0.21 20.80 -8.15
N PHE A 202 -1.00 21.85 -8.01
CA PHE A 202 -2.20 22.08 -8.80
C PHE A 202 -2.20 23.50 -9.34
N ASP A 203 -2.77 23.65 -10.53
CA ASP A 203 -3.06 24.95 -11.11
C ASP A 203 -4.25 25.65 -10.44
N SER A 204 -4.61 26.83 -10.97
CA SER A 204 -5.75 27.63 -10.51
C SER A 204 -7.09 26.92 -10.67
N ASP A 205 -7.22 26.03 -11.66
CA ASP A 205 -8.45 25.28 -11.94
C ASP A 205 -8.56 24.01 -11.08
N GLY A 206 -7.52 23.70 -10.32
CA GLY A 206 -7.43 22.53 -9.48
C GLY A 206 -7.07 21.26 -10.24
N LYS A 207 -6.49 21.38 -11.44
CA LYS A 207 -5.90 20.28 -12.19
C LYS A 207 -4.44 20.09 -11.74
N PRO A 208 -3.95 18.83 -11.62
CA PRO A 208 -2.55 18.55 -11.35
C PRO A 208 -1.63 19.19 -12.38
N THR A 209 -0.54 19.82 -11.93
CA THR A 209 0.50 20.33 -12.84
C THR A 209 1.25 19.18 -13.51
N LYS A 210 2.08 19.48 -14.52
CA LYS A 210 2.85 18.44 -15.23
C LYS A 210 3.74 17.64 -14.27
N VAL A 211 4.44 18.34 -13.37
CA VAL A 211 5.30 17.68 -12.38
C VAL A 211 4.49 16.85 -11.39
N HIS A 212 3.30 17.33 -10.98
CA HIS A 212 2.42 16.56 -10.11
C HIS A 212 1.86 15.32 -10.82
N LEU A 213 1.49 15.41 -12.10
CA LEU A 213 1.10 14.25 -12.90
C LEU A 213 2.22 13.20 -12.94
N GLU A 214 3.47 13.61 -13.14
CA GLU A 214 4.61 12.68 -13.08
C GLU A 214 4.67 11.95 -11.72
N MET A 215 4.50 12.67 -10.61
CA MET A 215 4.46 12.07 -9.27
C MET A 215 3.29 11.10 -9.09
N ILE A 216 2.12 11.43 -9.64
CA ILE A 216 0.92 10.57 -9.56
C ILE A 216 1.12 9.26 -10.33
N TYR A 217 1.78 9.29 -11.50
CA TYR A 217 2.11 8.06 -12.23
C TYR A 217 3.15 7.19 -11.52
N TRP A 218 3.96 7.79 -10.63
CA TRP A 218 4.75 7.05 -9.64
C TRP A 218 3.96 6.72 -8.37
N ALA A 219 2.63 6.66 -8.46
CA ALA A 219 1.70 6.35 -7.38
C ALA A 219 1.88 7.23 -6.13
N TYR A 220 2.15 8.54 -6.28
CA TYR A 220 2.32 9.45 -5.15
C TYR A 220 1.64 10.81 -5.37
N SER A 221 1.04 11.35 -4.31
CA SER A 221 0.60 12.73 -4.25
C SER A 221 0.75 13.26 -2.82
N PRO A 222 1.35 14.44 -2.60
CA PRO A 222 1.38 15.07 -1.28
C PRO A 222 0.01 15.60 -0.85
N ASN A 223 -0.97 15.72 -1.77
CA ASN A 223 -2.31 16.24 -1.50
C ASN A 223 -3.37 15.28 -2.07
N VAL A 224 -3.50 14.10 -1.45
CA VAL A 224 -4.39 13.02 -1.91
C VAL A 224 -5.86 13.48 -1.98
N ASP A 225 -6.35 14.24 -1.01
CA ASP A 225 -7.77 14.64 -1.00
C ASP A 225 -8.10 15.65 -2.10
N LYS A 226 -7.17 16.55 -2.43
CA LYS A 226 -7.32 17.45 -3.58
C LYS A 226 -7.31 16.67 -4.90
N LEU A 227 -6.48 15.62 -5.00
CA LEU A 227 -6.49 14.71 -6.14
C LEU A 227 -7.82 13.93 -6.26
N LYS A 228 -8.36 13.39 -5.16
CA LYS A 228 -9.68 12.75 -5.14
C LYS A 228 -10.78 13.69 -5.64
N ALA A 229 -10.76 14.94 -5.18
CA ALA A 229 -11.71 15.95 -5.62
C ALA A 229 -11.60 16.25 -7.13
N TYR A 230 -10.38 16.30 -7.67
CA TYR A 230 -10.15 16.43 -9.12
C TYR A 230 -10.70 15.23 -9.89
N CYS A 231 -10.38 13.99 -9.49
CA CYS A 231 -10.90 12.78 -10.14
C CYS A 231 -12.44 12.72 -10.09
N ALA A 232 -13.06 13.10 -8.97
CA ALA A 232 -14.52 13.15 -8.86
C ALA A 232 -15.17 14.17 -9.82
N LYS A 233 -14.51 15.32 -10.07
CA LYS A 233 -14.97 16.31 -11.07
C LYS A 233 -14.89 15.74 -12.50
N LEU A 234 -13.84 14.99 -12.82
CA LEU A 234 -13.69 14.34 -14.12
C LEU A 234 -14.82 13.34 -14.38
N GLU A 235 -15.14 12.49 -13.40
CA GLU A 235 -16.22 11.50 -13.53
C GLU A 235 -17.60 12.14 -13.73
N LYS A 236 -17.91 13.21 -12.99
CA LYS A 236 -19.16 13.99 -13.20
C LYS A 236 -19.23 14.59 -14.61
N THR A 237 -18.11 15.06 -15.14
CA THR A 237 -18.04 15.64 -16.48
C THR A 237 -18.24 14.56 -17.56
N LYS A 238 -17.65 13.37 -17.39
CA LYS A 238 -17.86 12.22 -18.29
C LYS A 238 -19.32 11.75 -18.27
N ALA A 239 -19.95 11.67 -17.09
CA ALA A 239 -21.34 11.27 -16.96
C ALA A 239 -22.31 12.27 -17.64
N LYS A 240 -22.08 13.58 -17.47
CA LYS A 240 -22.90 14.62 -18.11
C LYS A 240 -22.80 14.60 -19.64
N LYS A 241 -21.60 14.31 -20.21
CA LYS A 241 -21.43 14.14 -21.66
C LYS A 241 -22.21 12.93 -22.20
N ARG A 242 -22.24 11.81 -21.47
CA ARG A 242 -22.99 10.60 -21.87
C ARG A 242 -24.52 10.78 -21.82
N ALA A 243 -25.03 11.56 -20.86
CA ALA A 243 -26.46 11.84 -20.77
C ALA A 243 -26.97 12.80 -21.88
N HIS A 244 -26.11 13.68 -22.39
CA HIS A 244 -26.48 14.61 -23.46
C HIS A 244 -26.39 13.99 -24.86
N SER A 245 -25.66 12.87 -25.03
CA SER A 245 -25.62 12.13 -26.29
C SER A 245 -26.76 11.11 -26.45
N SER A 246 -27.54 10.82 -25.40
CA SER A 246 -28.66 9.88 -25.46
C SER A 246 -30.03 10.54 -25.69
N SER A 247 -30.06 11.83 -26.07
CA SER A 247 -31.30 12.61 -26.22
C SER A 247 -31.48 13.25 -27.60
N SER A 248 -30.76 12.79 -28.63
CA SER A 248 -30.87 13.34 -30.00
C SER A 248 -31.03 12.29 -31.10
N GLU A 249 -31.80 11.23 -30.86
CA GLU A 249 -32.35 10.40 -31.93
C GLU A 249 -33.81 10.05 -31.62
N SER A 250 -34.73 10.94 -32.04
CA SER A 250 -36.08 10.54 -32.44
C SER A 250 -36.76 11.66 -33.23
N GLY A 251 -37.14 11.37 -34.48
CA GLY A 251 -38.30 11.98 -35.13
C GLY A 251 -38.03 12.86 -36.35
N SER A 252 -37.95 12.26 -37.54
CA SER A 252 -38.74 12.68 -38.70
C SER A 252 -38.61 11.65 -39.82
N ASP A 253 -39.41 10.60 -39.72
CA ASP A 253 -39.79 9.74 -40.84
C ASP A 253 -40.92 10.44 -41.61
N SER A 254 -40.80 10.57 -42.93
CA SER A 254 -41.90 10.93 -43.82
C SER A 254 -41.61 10.35 -45.20
N ASP A 255 -42.11 9.13 -45.37
CA ASP A 255 -42.38 8.47 -46.64
C ASP A 255 -43.30 9.34 -47.51
N ASP A 256 -42.96 9.48 -48.80
CA ASP A 256 -43.95 9.67 -49.85
C ASP A 256 -43.46 9.01 -51.15
N GLU A 257 -43.98 7.80 -51.39
CA GLU A 257 -43.87 7.05 -52.64
C GLU A 257 -45.06 7.45 -53.55
N VAL A 258 -44.81 8.02 -54.74
CA VAL A 258 -45.78 7.93 -55.85
C VAL A 258 -45.07 7.71 -57.19
N LYS A 259 -45.42 6.58 -57.81
CA LYS A 259 -45.13 6.11 -59.18
C LYS A 259 -45.68 7.08 -60.25
N ASP A 260 -45.05 7.12 -61.44
CA ASP A 260 -45.51 6.42 -62.67
C ASP A 260 -44.99 7.04 -64.00
N LYS A 261 -44.77 6.15 -64.99
CA LYS A 261 -44.76 6.33 -66.47
C LYS A 261 -43.60 7.00 -67.26
N LYS A 262 -42.68 6.14 -67.72
CA LYS A 262 -42.49 5.64 -69.12
C LYS A 262 -42.92 6.56 -70.29
N LYS A 263 -41.98 6.97 -71.16
CA LYS A 263 -42.09 6.87 -72.65
C LYS A 263 -40.75 7.11 -73.37
N SER A 264 -40.68 6.56 -74.58
CA SER A 264 -39.52 6.24 -75.40
C SER A 264 -39.18 7.24 -76.52
N LYS A 265 -38.07 6.93 -77.22
CA LYS A 265 -37.57 7.40 -78.54
C LYS A 265 -36.73 8.68 -78.45
N LYS A 266 -35.56 8.76 -79.11
CA LYS A 266 -35.09 8.11 -80.33
C LYS A 266 -33.57 8.03 -80.31
#